data_AF-A0A932M0Y9-F1
#
_entry.id   AF-A0A932M0Y9-F1
#
_cell.length_a   1.000
_cell.length_b   1.000
_cell.length_c   1.000
_cell.angle_alpha   90.00
_cell.angle_beta   90.00
_cell.angle_gamma   90.00
#
_symmetry.space_group_name_H-M   'P 1'
#
loop_
_entity.id
_entity.type
_entity.pdbx_description
1 polymer ?
#
loop_
_entity_poly.entity_id
_entity_poly.type
_entity_poly.pdbx_seq_one_letter_code
_entity_poly.pdbx_strand_id
1 'polypeptide(L)' 'MDEGCRKLFERMSEYLDGELDLKELADIESHLHLCHHCEACLAALRRTIEVCRSHSVPSMPTEVRRELHELIRKNLS' A
#
# COMPACT_ATOMS: atom_id res chain seq x y z
N MET A 1 -17.92 -8.71 -16.04
CA MET A 1 -16.75 -8.29 -15.25
C MET A 1 -15.53 -8.85 -15.98
N ASP A 2 -14.57 -8.00 -16.36
CA ASP A 2 -13.37 -8.41 -17.08
C ASP A 2 -12.44 -9.25 -16.19
N GLU A 3 -11.65 -10.14 -16.79
CA GLU A 3 -10.73 -11.02 -16.06
C GLU A 3 -9.65 -10.23 -15.32
N GLY A 4 -9.14 -9.15 -15.93
CA GLY A 4 -8.17 -8.25 -15.31
C GLY A 4 -8.76 -7.51 -14.11
N CYS A 5 -10.04 -7.13 -14.19
CA CYS A 5 -10.73 -6.53 -13.03
C CYS A 5 -10.81 -7.51 -11.87
N ARG A 6 -11.20 -8.77 -12.14
CA ARG A 6 -11.29 -9.81 -11.11
C ARG A 6 -9.93 -10.04 -10.45
N LYS A 7 -8.88 -10.23 -11.25
CA LYS A 7 -7.52 -10.46 -10.76
C LYS A 7 -7.02 -9.29 -9.89
N LEU A 8 -7.29 -8.05 -10.29
CA LEU A 8 -6.98 -6.88 -9.48
C LEU A 8 -7.72 -6.90 -8.14
N PHE A 9 -9.03 -7.19 -8.14
CA PHE A 9 -9.82 -7.23 -6.91
C PHE A 9 -9.34 -8.33 -5.95
N GLU A 10 -8.98 -9.50 -6.46
CA GLU A 10 -8.46 -10.61 -5.65
C GLU A 10 -7.12 -10.26 -4.96
N ARG A 11 -6.35 -9.34 -5.57
CA ARG A 11 -4.98 -9.01 -5.14
C ARG A 11 -4.80 -7.57 -4.71
N MET A 12 -5.91 -6.87 -4.48
CA MET A 12 -5.91 -5.43 -4.20
C MET A 12 -5.12 -5.10 -2.93
N SER A 13 -5.24 -5.93 -1.89
CA SER A 13 -4.51 -5.73 -0.64
C SER A 13 -3.00 -5.90 -0.85
N GLU A 14 -2.58 -7.00 -1.46
CA GLU A 14 -1.16 -7.26 -1.78
C GLU A 14 -0.56 -6.15 -2.65
N TYR A 15 -1.33 -5.62 -3.62
CA TYR A 15 -0.93 -4.46 -4.43
C TYR A 15 -0.71 -3.20 -3.57
N LEU A 16 -1.64 -2.91 -2.65
CA LEU A 16 -1.56 -1.73 -1.77
C LEU A 16 -0.43 -1.84 -0.74
N ASP A 17 -0.15 -3.06 -0.27
CA ASP A 17 0.88 -3.36 0.71
C ASP A 17 2.27 -3.57 0.08
N GLY A 18 2.34 -3.66 -1.26
CA GLY A 18 3.59 -3.80 -2.01
C GLY A 18 4.18 -5.21 -1.98
N GLU A 19 3.34 -6.23 -1.81
CA GLU A 19 3.72 -7.64 -1.61
C GLU A 19 3.68 -8.47 -2.91
N LEU A 20 3.38 -7.84 -4.04
CA LEU A 20 3.36 -8.49 -5.35
C LEU A 20 4.76 -8.75 -5.90
N ASP A 21 4.91 -9.82 -6.69
CA ASP A 21 6.09 -9.98 -7.52
C ASP A 21 6.10 -9.00 -8.71
N LEU A 22 7.24 -8.89 -9.39
CA LEU A 22 7.43 -7.94 -10.49
C LEU A 22 6.47 -8.18 -11.68
N LYS A 23 6.16 -9.43 -11.97
CA LYS A 23 5.27 -9.80 -13.09
C LYS A 23 3.83 -9.43 -12.74
N GLU A 24 3.44 -9.74 -11.52
CA GLU A 24 2.10 -9.49 -10.99
C GLU A 24 1.80 -7.99 -10.88
N LEU A 25 2.79 -7.23 -10.41
CA LEU A 25 2.74 -5.77 -10.40
C LEU A 25 2.55 -5.22 -11.81
N ALA A 26 3.36 -5.66 -12.78
CA ALA A 26 3.26 -5.18 -14.17
C ALA A 26 1.90 -5.51 -14.83
N ASP A 27 1.36 -6.70 -14.57
CA ASP A 27 0.04 -7.12 -15.06
C ASP A 27 -1.06 -6.19 -14.50
N ILE A 28 -0.99 -5.88 -13.19
CA ILE A 28 -1.97 -5.01 -12.51
C ILE A 28 -1.86 -3.56 -12.98
N GLU A 29 -0.65 -3.00 -13.05
CA GLU A 29 -0.43 -1.63 -13.54
C GLU A 29 -0.95 -1.47 -14.97
N SER A 30 -0.69 -2.45 -15.83
CA SER A 30 -1.22 -2.46 -17.20
C SER A 30 -2.75 -2.43 -17.24
N HIS A 31 -3.42 -3.17 -16.34
CA HIS A 31 -4.87 -3.15 -16.24
C HIS A 31 -5.39 -1.79 -15.72
N LEU A 32 -4.77 -1.25 -14.67
CA LEU A 32 -5.14 0.06 -14.11
C LEU A 32 -5.01 1.18 -15.15
N HIS A 33 -4.01 1.13 -16.03
CA HIS A 33 -3.86 2.08 -17.13
C HIS A 33 -4.99 2.02 -18.17
N LEU A 34 -5.60 0.86 -18.37
CA LEU A 34 -6.62 0.65 -19.41
C LEU A 34 -8.05 0.65 -18.87
N CYS A 35 -8.24 0.47 -17.56
CA CYS A 35 -9.55 0.30 -16.94
C CYS A 35 -9.88 1.43 -15.96
N HIS A 36 -10.61 2.43 -16.45
CA HIS A 36 -11.07 3.58 -15.65
C HIS A 36 -11.89 3.18 -14.40
N HIS A 37 -12.66 2.09 -14.46
CA HIS A 37 -13.43 1.61 -13.31
C HIS A 37 -12.51 1.15 -12.18
N CYS A 38 -11.47 0.39 -12.52
CA CYS A 38 -10.52 -0.13 -11.55
C CYS A 38 -9.61 0.97 -10.99
N GLU A 39 -9.20 1.93 -11.82
CA GLU A 39 -8.48 3.12 -11.37
C GLU A 39 -9.31 3.93 -10.36
N ALA A 40 -10.58 4.20 -10.67
CA ALA A 40 -11.48 4.90 -9.76
C ALA A 40 -11.72 4.13 -8.43
N CYS A 41 -11.86 2.81 -8.50
CA CYS A 41 -11.99 1.96 -7.31
C CYS A 41 -10.73 2.01 -6.43
N LEU A 42 -9.54 1.88 -7.03
CA LEU A 42 -8.26 1.99 -6.32
C LEU A 42 -8.11 3.37 -5.67
N ALA A 43 -8.45 4.45 -6.37
CA ALA A 43 -8.40 5.81 -5.83
C ALA A 43 -9.38 6.01 -4.66
N ALA A 44 -10.57 5.43 -4.72
CA ALA A 44 -11.52 5.45 -3.60
C ALA A 44 -10.96 4.69 -2.38
N LEU A 45 -10.38 3.50 -2.59
CA LEU A 45 -9.82 2.70 -1.52
C LEU A 45 -8.61 3.37 -0.84
N ARG A 46 -7.71 3.97 -1.62
CA ARG A 46 -6.58 4.77 -1.10
C ARG A 46 -7.06 5.91 -0.20
N ARG A 47 -8.12 6.61 -0.60
CA ARG A 47 -8.73 7.67 0.23
C ARG A 47 -9.31 7.12 1.53
N THR A 48 -10.00 5.98 1.49
CA THR A 48 -10.50 5.32 2.70
C THR A 48 -9.35 5.00 3.66
N ILE A 49 -8.24 4.46 3.16
CA ILE A 49 -7.05 4.15 3.96
C ILE A 49 -6.47 5.41 4.61
N GLU A 50 -6.36 6.50 3.85
CA GLU A 50 -5.87 7.79 4.36
C GLU A 50 -6.74 8.32 5.50
N VAL A 51 -8.07 8.32 5.31
CA VAL A 51 -9.02 8.74 6.34
C VAL A 51 -8.88 7.85 7.58
N CYS A 52 -8.82 6.53 7.42
CA CYS A 52 -8.61 5.61 8.54
C CYS A 52 -7.31 5.91 9.30
N ARG A 53 -6.19 6.17 8.61
CA ARG A 53 -4.92 6.55 9.26
C ARG A 53 -5.02 7.87 10.00
N SER A 54 -5.69 8.88 9.44
CA SER A 54 -5.82 10.20 10.07
C SER A 54 -6.50 10.15 11.45
N HIS A 55 -7.34 9.15 11.70
CA HIS A 55 -8.03 8.94 12.97
C HIS A 55 -7.35 7.94 13.92
N SER A 56 -6.30 7.23 13.50
CA SER A 56 -5.77 6.06 14.23
C SER A 56 -4.26 6.06 14.49
N VAL A 57 -3.56 7.18 14.37
CA VAL A 57 -2.13 7.24 14.75
C VAL A 57 -1.96 7.82 16.16
N PRO A 58 -1.81 6.99 17.21
CA PRO A 58 -1.02 7.44 18.34
C PRO A 58 0.39 7.72 17.80
N SER A 59 0.84 8.96 17.92
CA SER A 59 2.23 9.32 17.63
C SER A 59 3.14 8.33 18.35
N MET A 60 4.10 7.72 17.63
CA MET A 60 5.16 6.93 18.26
C MET A 60 5.75 7.78 19.40
N PRO A 61 5.75 7.28 20.65
CA PRO A 61 6.33 8.00 21.77
C PRO A 61 7.75 8.41 21.44
N THR A 62 8.12 9.63 21.84
CA THR A 62 9.44 10.21 21.57
C THR A 62 10.59 9.32 22.06
N GLU A 63 10.35 8.58 23.14
CA GLU A 63 11.26 7.63 23.76
C GLU A 63 11.56 6.46 22.84
N VAL A 64 10.52 5.83 22.29
CA VAL A 64 10.65 4.70 21.35
C VAL A 64 11.36 5.14 20.08
N ARG A 65 11.03 6.33 19.56
CA ARG A 65 11.70 6.90 18.39
C ARG A 65 13.20 7.12 18.64
N ARG A 66 13.56 7.64 19.81
CA ARG A 66 14.95 7.86 20.22
C ARG A 66 15.70 6.54 20.33
N GLU A 67 15.13 5.55 21.02
CA GLU A 67 15.74 4.23 21.18
C GLU A 67 15.99 3.53 19.84
N LEU A 68 15.02 3.60 18.92
CA LEU A 68 15.17 3.06 17.58
C LEU A 68 16.34 3.72 16.81
N HIS A 69 16.44 5.05 16.85
CA HIS A 69 17.56 5.76 16.20
C HIS A 69 18.92 5.39 16.80
N GLU A 70 19.02 5.23 18.13
CA GLU A 70 20.26 4.79 18.78
C GLU A 70 20.63 3.36 18.35
N LEU A 71 19.65 2.45 18.27
CA LEU A 71 19.87 1.09 17.81
C LEU A 71 20.34 1.04 16.35
N ILE A 72 19.69 1.78 15.45
CA ILE A 72 20.08 1.84 14.04
C ILE A 72 21.52 2.36 13.92
N ARG A 73 21.87 3.44 14.64
CA ARG A 73 23.22 4.01 14.62
C ARG A 73 24.28 3.01 15.08
N LYS A 74 24.00 2.22 16.13
CA LYS A 74 24.93 1.23 16.68
C LYS A 74 25.15 0.00 15.79
N ASN A 75 24.18 -0.35 14.93
CA ASN A 75 24.25 -1.56 14.11
C ASN A 75 24.66 -1.27 12.64
N LEU A 76 24.81 0.00 12.26
CA LEU A 76 25.31 0.43 10.95
C LEU A 76 26.77 0.94 11.00
N SER A 77 27.46 0.75 12.14
CA SER A 77 28.90 1.00 12.33
C SER A 77 29.67 -0.31 12.43
#